data_AF-X1MAQ7-F1
#
_entry.id   AF-X1MAQ7-F1
#
_cell.length_a   1.000
_cell.length_b   1.000
_cell.length_c   1.000
_cell.angle_alpha   90.00
_cell.angle_beta   90.00
_cell.angle_gamma   90.00
#
_symmetry.space_group_name_H-M   'P 1'
#
loop_
_entity.id
_entity.type
_entity.pdbx_description
1 polymer ?
#
loop_
_entity_poly.entity_id
_entity_poly.type
_entity_poly.pdbx_seq_one_letter_code
_entity_poly.pdbx_strand_id
1 'polypeptide(L)'
;RAYFEEELERYNFPRYYPLSIVVLDVNGLKVINDTFGHSDGDRLLQHLSKMLTSVSRQGDILARIGGDEFAILLPSTTSEQAHNFCERIKKACQQDKIKPI
;
A
#
# COMPACT_ATOMS: atom_id res chain seq x y z
N ARG A 1 -5.90 10.35 1.93
CA ARG A 1 -7.09 9.94 2.71
C ARG A 1 -8.40 10.17 1.97
N ALA A 2 -8.83 11.41 1.69
CA ALA A 2 -10.13 11.69 1.05
C ALA A 2 -10.40 10.90 -0.24
N TYR A 3 -9.40 10.78 -1.13
CA TYR A 3 -9.49 9.94 -2.34
C TYR A 3 -9.86 8.47 -2.04
N PHE A 4 -9.28 7.88 -0.99
CA PHE A 4 -9.58 6.49 -0.63
C PHE A 4 -11.03 6.33 -0.14
N GLU A 5 -11.52 7.29 0.64
CA GLU A 5 -12.90 7.29 1.14
C GLU A 5 -13.89 7.42 -0.03
N GLU A 6 -13.62 8.31 -0.99
CA GLU A 6 -14.44 8.45 -2.21
C GLU A 6 -14.46 7.16 -3.05
N GLU A 7 -13.30 6.53 -3.27
CA GLU A 7 -13.25 5.27 -4.02
C GLU A 7 -13.93 4.13 -3.25
N LEU A 8 -13.81 4.08 -1.91
CA LEU A 8 -14.52 3.09 -1.11
C LEU A 8 -16.03 3.19 -1.32
N GLU A 9 -16.60 4.40 -1.31
CA GLU A 9 -18.01 4.62 -1.62
C GLU A 9 -18.35 4.19 -3.06
N ARG A 10 -17.51 4.55 -4.03
CA ARG A 10 -17.70 4.20 -5.45
C ARG A 10 -17.72 2.68 -5.70
N TYR A 11 -16.93 1.92 -4.93
CA TYR A 11 -16.82 0.47 -5.07
C TYR A 11 -17.71 -0.31 -4.08
N ASN A 12 -18.46 0.37 -3.20
CA ASN A 12 -19.38 -0.27 -2.26
C ASN A 12 -20.70 -0.68 -2.91
N PHE A 13 -20.63 -1.52 -3.95
CA PHE A 13 -21.78 -2.06 -4.67
C PHE A 13 -21.66 -3.57 -4.87
N PRO A 14 -22.78 -4.33 -4.90
CA PRO A 14 -22.77 -5.80 -4.99
C PRO A 14 -21.92 -6.39 -6.13
N ARG A 15 -21.82 -5.68 -7.27
CA ARG A 15 -21.00 -6.12 -8.42
C ARG A 15 -19.50 -6.19 -8.13
N TYR A 16 -19.03 -5.47 -7.10
CA TYR A 16 -17.64 -5.44 -6.68
C TYR A 16 -17.38 -6.32 -5.45
N TYR A 17 -18.40 -7.02 -4.96
CA TYR A 17 -18.24 -7.92 -3.83
C TYR A 17 -17.67 -9.28 -4.28
N PRO A 18 -16.91 -9.97 -3.41
CA PRO A 18 -16.43 -9.50 -2.10
C PRO A 18 -15.44 -8.34 -2.23
N LEU A 19 -15.51 -7.36 -1.33
CA LEU A 19 -14.63 -6.19 -1.31
C LEU A 19 -13.70 -6.30 -0.11
N SER A 20 -12.39 -6.25 -0.34
CA SER A 20 -11.38 -6.31 0.72
C SER A 20 -10.57 -5.02 0.79
N ILE A 21 -10.09 -4.69 2.00
CA ILE A 21 -9.22 -3.54 2.24
C ILE A 21 -7.95 -4.05 2.92
N VAL A 22 -6.80 -3.60 2.43
CA VAL A 22 -5.50 -3.84 3.06
C VAL A 22 -4.94 -2.50 3.50
N VAL A 23 -4.54 -2.41 4.77
CA VAL A 23 -3.87 -1.23 5.32
C VAL A 23 -2.43 -1.60 5.65
N LEU A 24 -1.51 -0.72 5.31
CA LEU A 24 -0.07 -0.89 5.49
C LEU A 24 0.51 0.31 6.22
N ASP A 25 1.47 0.05 7.10
CA ASP A 25 2.26 1.06 7.80
C ASP A 25 3.74 0.90 7.45
N VAL A 26 4.43 2.02 7.20
CA VAL A 26 5.86 2.03 6.88
C VAL A 26 6.68 2.14 8.15
N ASN A 27 7.23 0.99 8.57
CA ASN A 27 8.16 0.93 9.68
C ASN A 27 9.39 1.80 9.45
N GLY A 28 9.71 2.68 10.41
CA GLY A 28 11.00 3.36 10.48
C GLY A 28 11.13 4.64 9.65
N LEU A 29 10.05 5.15 9.05
CA LEU A 29 10.09 6.41 8.28
C LEU A 29 10.67 7.57 9.11
N LYS A 30 10.27 7.71 10.38
CA LYS A 30 10.78 8.74 11.27
C LYS A 30 12.30 8.61 11.47
N VAL A 31 12.80 7.40 11.68
CA VAL A 31 14.24 7.16 11.87
C VAL A 31 15.03 7.55 10.62
N ILE A 32 14.51 7.23 9.44
CA ILE A 32 15.12 7.63 8.17
C ILE A 32 15.12 9.15 8.03
N ASN A 33 14.00 9.82 8.32
CA ASN A 33 13.91 11.28 8.27
C ASN A 33 14.90 11.95 9.22
N ASP A 34 15.00 11.46 10.45
CA ASP A 34 15.87 12.03 11.49
C ASP A 34 17.37 11.78 11.19
N THR A 35 17.70 10.68 10.49
CA THR A 35 19.09 10.28 10.20
C THR A 35 19.60 10.80 8.87
N PHE A 36 18.77 10.75 7.82
CA PHE A 36 19.15 11.04 6.44
C PHE A 36 18.40 12.23 5.83
N GLY A 37 17.42 12.78 6.55
CA GLY A 37 16.61 13.91 6.10
C GLY A 37 15.34 13.48 5.37
N HIS A 38 14.40 14.43 5.27
CA HIS A 38 13.09 14.22 4.65
C HIS A 38 13.15 13.81 3.18
N SER A 39 14.19 14.22 2.45
CA SER A 39 14.39 13.81 1.05
C SER A 39 14.49 12.29 0.90
N ASP A 40 15.13 11.61 1.84
CA ASP A 40 15.34 10.16 1.78
C ASP A 40 14.13 9.40 2.31
N GLY A 41 13.40 9.98 3.27
CA GLY A 41 12.06 9.49 3.62
C GLY A 41 11.08 9.58 2.45
N ASP A 42 11.10 10.68 1.69
CA ASP A 42 10.28 10.83 0.49
C ASP A 42 10.64 9.79 -0.58
N ARG A 43 11.94 9.52 -0.78
CA ARG A 43 12.40 8.46 -1.68
C ARG A 43 11.91 7.08 -1.24
N LEU A 44 11.96 6.78 0.05
CA LEU A 44 11.44 5.52 0.61
C LEU A 44 9.95 5.36 0.30
N LEU A 45 9.15 6.40 0.53
CA LEU A 45 7.71 6.38 0.28
C LEU A 45 7.36 6.26 -1.22
N GLN A 46 8.11 6.96 -2.08
CA GLN A 46 7.95 6.83 -3.53
C GLN A 46 8.31 5.44 -4.04
N HIS A 47 9.38 4.85 -3.49
CA HIS A 47 9.82 3.50 -3.82
C HIS A 47 8.79 2.47 -3.40
N LEU A 48 8.29 2.58 -2.16
CA LEU A 48 7.21 1.71 -1.69
C LEU A 48 5.96 1.83 -2.55
N SER A 49 5.55 3.04 -2.91
CA SER A 49 4.38 3.25 -3.79
C SER A 49 4.54 2.53 -5.14
N LYS A 50 5.74 2.56 -5.74
CA LYS A 50 6.03 1.83 -6.98
C LYS A 50 5.99 0.31 -6.78
N MET A 51 6.53 -0.19 -5.67
CA MET A 51 6.48 -1.61 -5.34
C MET A 51 5.03 -2.08 -5.11
N LEU A 52 4.24 -1.35 -4.32
CA LEU A 52 2.83 -1.66 -4.11
C LEU A 52 2.04 -1.66 -5.43
N THR A 53 2.31 -0.68 -6.29
CA THR A 53 1.69 -0.62 -7.63
C THR A 53 2.07 -1.82 -8.50
N SER A 54 3.32 -2.30 -8.44
CA SER A 54 3.78 -3.43 -9.27
C SER A 54 3.20 -4.77 -8.84
N VAL A 55 2.85 -4.92 -7.56
CA VAL A 55 2.18 -6.12 -7.04
C VAL A 55 0.67 -6.03 -7.10
N SER A 56 0.08 -4.84 -7.25
CA SER A 56 -1.35 -4.63 -7.47
C SER A 56 -1.78 -5.00 -8.88
N ARG A 57 -3.03 -5.44 -9.04
CA ARG A 57 -3.62 -5.66 -10.37
C ARG A 57 -4.34 -4.41 -10.86
N GLN A 58 -4.66 -4.40 -12.15
CA GLN A 58 -5.53 -3.38 -12.73
C GLN A 58 -6.89 -3.38 -12.01
N GLY A 59 -7.32 -2.21 -11.55
CA GLY A 59 -8.58 -2.02 -10.82
C GLY A 59 -8.45 -2.02 -9.30
N ASP A 60 -7.30 -2.43 -8.74
CA ASP A 60 -7.01 -2.19 -7.32
C ASP A 60 -6.73 -0.69 -7.11
N ILE A 61 -7.18 -0.15 -5.98
CA ILE A 61 -7.00 1.27 -5.67
C ILE A 61 -5.97 1.42 -4.55
N LEU A 62 -4.78 1.92 -4.90
CA LEU A 62 -3.74 2.28 -3.92
C LEU A 62 -3.89 3.76 -3.54
N ALA A 63 -3.88 4.05 -2.23
CA ALA A 63 -3.92 5.40 -1.71
C ALA A 63 -3.01 5.56 -0.50
N ARG A 64 -2.35 6.72 -0.39
CA ARG A 64 -1.69 7.14 0.86
C ARG A 64 -2.73 7.79 1.76
N ILE A 65 -2.94 7.23 2.95
CA ILE A 65 -3.97 7.68 3.90
C ILE A 65 -3.38 8.46 5.08
N GLY A 66 -2.08 8.33 5.35
CA GLY A 66 -1.34 9.04 6.39
C GLY A 66 0.09 9.41 5.97
N GLY A 67 0.93 9.75 6.96
CA GLY A 67 2.34 10.07 6.73
C GLY A 67 3.10 8.85 6.19
N ASP A 68 3.01 7.74 6.87
CA ASP A 68 3.61 6.43 6.58
C ASP A 68 2.54 5.37 6.24
N GLU A 69 1.26 5.74 6.24
CA GLU A 69 0.17 4.78 6.05
C GLU A 69 -0.34 4.75 4.61
N PHE A 70 -0.50 3.54 4.08
CA PHE A 70 -1.11 3.24 2.78
C PHE A 70 -2.33 2.34 2.96
N ALA A 71 -3.32 2.50 2.07
CA ALA A 71 -4.46 1.62 1.96
C ALA A 71 -4.63 1.15 0.51
N ILE A 72 -5.04 -0.10 0.35
CA ILE A 72 -5.34 -0.72 -0.93
C ILE A 72 -6.75 -1.29 -0.88
N LEU A 73 -7.61 -0.78 -1.76
CA LEU A 73 -8.95 -1.33 -1.98
C LEU A 73 -8.85 -2.43 -3.05
N LEU A 74 -9.42 -3.59 -2.75
CA LEU A 74 -9.37 -4.78 -3.59
C LEU A 74 -10.81 -5.21 -3.94
N PRO A 75 -11.41 -4.66 -5.01
CA PRO A 75 -12.71 -5.10 -5.53
C PRO A 75 -12.66 -6.58 -5.91
N SER A 76 -13.76 -7.32 -5.78
CA SER A 76 -13.87 -8.74 -6.16
C SER A 76 -12.73 -9.59 -5.62
N THR A 77 -12.42 -9.42 -4.33
CA THR A 77 -11.34 -10.08 -3.61
C THR A 77 -11.85 -10.63 -2.28
N THR A 78 -11.73 -11.95 -2.10
CA THR A 78 -12.07 -12.61 -0.84
C THR A 78 -11.01 -12.33 0.24
N SER A 79 -11.34 -12.60 1.50
CA SER A 79 -10.37 -12.50 2.60
C SER A 79 -9.12 -13.37 2.38
N GLU A 80 -9.28 -14.59 1.86
CA GLU A 80 -8.15 -15.48 1.53
C GLU A 80 -7.25 -14.89 0.43
N GLN A 81 -7.85 -14.33 -0.63
CA GLN A 81 -7.10 -13.67 -1.70
C GLN A 81 -6.38 -12.42 -1.20
N ALA A 82 -7.02 -11.64 -0.31
CA ALA A 82 -6.41 -10.49 0.34
C ALA A 82 -5.23 -10.90 1.23
N HIS A 83 -5.34 -12.02 1.95
CA HIS A 83 -4.24 -12.57 2.73
C HIS A 83 -3.05 -12.95 1.83
N ASN A 84 -3.31 -13.65 0.72
CA ASN A 84 -2.27 -13.99 -0.26
C ASN A 84 -1.63 -12.74 -0.89
N PHE A 85 -2.41 -11.68 -1.09
CA PHE A 85 -1.91 -10.38 -1.54
C PHE A 85 -0.97 -9.73 -0.51
N CYS A 86 -1.32 -9.76 0.78
CA CYS A 86 -0.44 -9.31 1.86
C CYS A 86 0.88 -10.09 1.89
N GLU A 87 0.85 -11.41 1.72
CA GLU A 87 2.07 -12.23 1.67
C GLU A 87 2.93 -11.89 0.44
N ARG A 88 2.31 -11.58 -0.70
CA ARG A 88 3.04 -11.10 -1.90
C ARG A 88 3.73 -9.77 -1.65
N ILE A 89 3.06 -8.82 -0.98
CA ILE A 89 3.66 -7.54 -0.58
C ILE A 89 4.85 -7.78 0.36
N LYS A 90 4.68 -8.59 1.41
CA LYS A 90 5.78 -8.91 2.35
C LYS A 90 6.99 -9.50 1.63
N LYS A 91 6.75 -10.45 0.73
CA LYS A 91 7.81 -11.08 -0.06
C LYS A 91 8.51 -10.06 -0.97
N ALA A 92 7.75 -9.16 -1.61
CA ALA A 92 8.32 -8.10 -2.42
C ALA A 92 9.20 -7.16 -1.58
N CYS A 93 8.75 -6.72 -0.40
CA CYS A 93 9.54 -5.91 0.53
C CYS A 93 10.83 -6.62 0.98
N GLN A 94 10.78 -7.92 1.27
CA GLN A 94 11.95 -8.71 1.70
C GLN A 94 12.97 -8.91 0.57
N GLN A 95 12.51 -9.01 -0.66
CA GLN A 95 13.36 -9.15 -1.85
C GLN A 95 13.88 -7.81 -2.35
N ASP A 96 13.26 -6.72 -1.91
CA ASP A 96 13.65 -5.37 -2.23
C ASP A 96 15.02 -5.07 -1.60
N LYS A 97 16.03 -4.95 -2.46
CA LYS A 97 17.39 -4.59 -2.04
C LYS A 97 17.49 -3.08 -1.89
N ILE A 98 16.61 -2.49 -1.08
CA ILE A 98 16.87 -1.14 -0.58
C ILE A 98 18.15 -1.29 0.23
N LYS A 99 19.27 -0.83 -0.32
CA LYS A 99 20.51 -0.74 0.43
C LYS A 99 20.19 0.06 1.68
N PRO A 100 20.54 -0.40 2.89
CA PRO A 100 20.62 0.51 4.01
C PRO A 100 21.57 1.63 3.54
N ILE A 101 21.01 2.82 3.35
CA ILE A 101 21.80 4.03 3.23
C ILE A 101 22.46 4.24 4.60
#